data_AF-A0A1N7CS16-F1
#
_entry.id   AF-A0A1N7CS16-F1
#
_cell.length_a   1.000
_cell.length_b   1.000
_cell.length_c   1.000
_cell.angle_alpha   90.00
_cell.angle_beta   90.00
_cell.angle_gamma   90.00
#
_symmetry.space_group_name_H-M   'P 1'
#
loop_
_entity.id
_entity.type
_entity.pdbx_description
1 polymer ?
#
loop_
_entity_poly.entity_id
_entity_poly.type
_entity_poly.pdbx_seq_one_letter_code
_entity_poly.pdbx_strand_id
1 'polypeptide(L)'
;MGNDEKSKTEAESTDDETEREGERVMSRADGAGILREVADGVENGTIDIQGDNGFTVPVPEHFELEVEYEVTDDEAEFEVELEWRMEDGEPVSADE
;
A
#
# COMPACT_ATOMS: atom_id res chain seq x y z
N MET A 1 -17.28 -28.97 36.40
CA MET A 1 -17.94 -29.22 35.10
C MET A 1 -19.14 -28.29 34.95
N GLY A 2 -19.27 -27.62 33.80
CA GLY A 2 -20.43 -26.84 33.32
C GLY A 2 -20.33 -25.32 33.61
N ASN A 3 -19.96 -24.47 32.64
CA ASN A 3 -20.79 -23.76 31.63
C ASN A 3 -21.79 -22.78 32.28
N ASP A 4 -22.10 -21.57 31.82
CA ASP A 4 -21.66 -20.60 30.79
C ASP A 4 -22.53 -19.33 31.04
N GLU A 5 -22.37 -18.27 30.24
CA GLU A 5 -23.06 -16.94 30.27
C GLU A 5 -22.41 -15.88 31.18
N LYS A 6 -22.10 -14.65 30.74
CA LYS A 6 -22.54 -13.92 29.55
C LYS A 6 -21.63 -12.72 29.28
N SER A 7 -21.29 -12.56 28.01
CA SER A 7 -21.21 -11.32 27.23
C SER A 7 -20.91 -10.00 27.96
N LYS A 8 -19.79 -9.40 27.60
CA LYS A 8 -19.84 -8.11 26.88
C LYS A 8 -18.59 -7.96 26.02
N THR A 9 -18.75 -8.31 24.75
CA THR A 9 -17.90 -7.86 23.65
C THR A 9 -18.06 -6.35 23.57
N GLU A 10 -17.06 -5.61 24.03
CA GLU A 10 -16.78 -4.30 23.46
C GLU A 10 -16.06 -4.57 22.15
N ALA A 11 -16.80 -4.44 21.05
CA ALA A 11 -16.22 -4.35 19.73
C ALA A 11 -15.52 -3.00 19.68
N GLU A 12 -14.24 -2.98 20.04
CA GLU A 12 -13.35 -1.94 19.57
C GLU A 12 -13.37 -2.03 18.05
N SER A 13 -14.01 -1.05 17.42
CA SER A 13 -13.95 -0.83 16.00
C SER A 13 -12.51 -0.43 15.71
N THR A 14 -11.70 -1.41 15.32
CA THR A 14 -10.40 -1.13 14.71
C THR A 14 -10.71 -0.58 13.33
N ASP A 15 -10.58 0.73 13.22
CA ASP A 15 -10.30 1.42 11.97
C ASP A 15 -9.19 0.62 11.26
N ASP A 16 -9.54 -0.09 10.19
CA ASP A 16 -8.62 -0.97 9.44
C ASP A 16 -7.82 -0.12 8.46
N GLU A 17 -7.06 0.85 8.99
CA GLU A 17 -6.04 1.56 8.24
C GLU A 17 -4.83 0.63 8.18
N THR A 18 -4.76 -0.22 7.15
CA THR A 18 -3.60 -1.10 6.95
C THR A 18 -2.43 -0.30 6.38
N GLU A 19 -1.84 0.58 7.19
CA GLU A 19 -0.59 1.28 6.86
C GLU A 19 0.58 0.29 6.95
N ARG A 20 1.35 0.13 5.86
CA ARG A 20 2.54 -0.73 5.84
C ARG A 20 3.79 0.08 5.49
N GLU A 21 4.46 0.59 6.51
CA GLU A 21 5.73 1.30 6.39
C GLU A 21 6.95 0.35 6.41
N GLY A 22 7.94 0.61 5.56
CA GLY A 22 9.15 -0.19 5.42
C GLY A 22 10.35 0.67 5.01
N GLU A 23 10.72 1.65 5.84
CA GLU A 23 11.88 2.51 5.59
C GLU A 23 13.18 1.70 5.58
N ARG A 24 13.98 1.85 4.52
CA ARG A 24 15.28 1.18 4.38
C ARG A 24 16.27 2.04 3.60
N VAL A 25 17.50 2.12 4.09
CA VAL A 25 18.61 2.73 3.35
C VAL A 25 19.09 1.74 2.29
N MET A 26 18.99 2.12 1.02
CA MET A 26 19.37 1.28 -0.12
C MET A 26 20.41 1.94 -1.01
N SER A 27 21.12 1.15 -1.81
CA SER A 27 21.89 1.70 -2.93
C SER A 27 20.93 2.13 -4.05
N ARG A 28 21.41 3.02 -4.95
CA ARG A 28 20.64 3.42 -6.14
C ARG A 28 20.22 2.23 -7.01
N ALA A 29 21.06 1.20 -7.08
CA ALA A 29 20.78 0.02 -7.89
C ALA A 29 19.66 -0.83 -7.29
N ASP A 30 19.69 -1.01 -5.97
CA ASP A 30 18.66 -1.76 -5.24
C ASP A 30 17.32 -1.01 -5.26
N GLY A 31 17.32 0.30 -5.01
CA GLY A 31 16.12 1.14 -5.10
C GLY A 31 15.49 1.12 -6.50
N ALA A 32 16.31 1.22 -7.55
CA ALA A 32 15.83 1.06 -8.93
C ALA A 32 15.30 -0.36 -9.22
N GLY A 33 15.76 -1.37 -8.49
CA GLY A 33 15.20 -2.73 -8.56
C GLY A 33 13.75 -2.75 -8.08
N ILE A 34 13.49 -2.17 -6.91
CA ILE A 34 12.14 -2.08 -6.33
C ILE A 34 11.20 -1.28 -7.23
N LEU A 35 11.63 -0.13 -7.74
CA LEU A 35 10.79 0.69 -8.64
C LEU A 35 10.41 -0.05 -9.93
N ARG A 36 11.27 -0.93 -10.44
CA ARG A 36 10.93 -1.78 -11.59
C ARG A 36 9.93 -2.86 -11.23
N GLU A 37 10.06 -3.49 -10.06
CA GLU A 37 9.07 -4.46 -9.55
C GLU A 37 7.69 -3.83 -9.41
N VAL A 38 7.64 -2.59 -8.87
CA VAL A 38 6.40 -1.80 -8.84
C VAL A 38 5.87 -1.53 -10.24
N ALA A 39 6.71 -1.07 -11.17
CA ALA A 39 6.30 -0.78 -12.54
C ALA A 39 5.74 -2.02 -13.27
N ASP A 40 6.46 -3.15 -13.21
CA ASP A 40 5.99 -4.44 -13.72
C ASP A 40 4.66 -4.83 -13.05
N GLY A 41 4.52 -4.63 -11.74
CA GLY A 41 3.31 -4.92 -11.00
C GLY A 41 2.09 -4.11 -11.47
N VAL A 42 2.29 -2.81 -11.70
CA VAL A 42 1.26 -1.92 -12.26
C VAL A 42 0.85 -2.40 -13.67
N GLU A 43 1.81 -2.72 -14.54
CA GLU A 43 1.51 -3.23 -15.90
C GLU A 43 0.74 -4.56 -15.89
N ASN A 44 0.96 -5.39 -14.87
CA ASN A 44 0.29 -6.69 -14.71
C ASN A 44 -1.02 -6.61 -13.90
N GLY A 45 -1.39 -5.45 -13.38
CA GLY A 45 -2.58 -5.25 -12.53
C GLY A 45 -2.45 -5.79 -11.10
N THR A 46 -1.23 -6.14 -10.67
CA THR A 46 -0.95 -6.60 -9.30
C THR A 46 0.52 -6.34 -8.96
N ILE A 47 0.77 -5.51 -7.95
CA ILE A 47 2.10 -5.28 -7.40
C ILE A 47 2.36 -6.34 -6.33
N ASP A 48 3.47 -7.06 -6.45
CA ASP A 48 3.92 -8.05 -5.46
C ASP A 48 5.31 -7.66 -4.96
N ILE A 49 5.40 -7.16 -3.73
CA ILE A 49 6.66 -6.81 -3.10
C ILE A 49 7.07 -7.94 -2.16
N GLN A 50 8.25 -8.52 -2.42
CA GLN A 50 8.78 -9.62 -1.61
C GLN A 50 9.64 -9.10 -0.43
N GLY A 51 9.63 -9.82 0.69
CA GLY A 51 10.46 -9.54 1.87
C GLY A 51 9.76 -9.86 3.19
N ASP A 52 10.42 -9.57 4.33
CA ASP A 52 9.85 -9.78 5.67
C ASP A 52 8.53 -9.00 5.89
N ASN A 53 8.39 -7.84 5.24
CA ASN A 53 7.16 -7.04 5.20
C ASN A 53 6.53 -7.04 3.81
N GLY A 54 6.72 -8.12 3.04
CA GLY A 54 6.15 -8.24 1.71
C GLY A 54 4.63 -8.13 1.69
N PHE A 55 4.09 -7.63 0.58
CA PHE A 55 2.67 -7.43 0.41
C PHE A 55 2.30 -7.47 -1.08
N THR A 56 1.03 -7.76 -1.33
CA THR A 56 0.46 -7.84 -2.68
C THR A 56 -0.69 -6.85 -2.76
N VAL A 57 -0.71 -6.00 -3.79
CA VAL A 57 -1.72 -4.98 -4.02
C VAL A 57 -2.35 -5.16 -5.40
N PRO A 58 -3.66 -5.39 -5.51
CA PRO A 58 -4.33 -5.39 -6.81
C PRO A 58 -4.46 -3.95 -7.33
N VAL A 59 -4.15 -3.74 -8.60
CA VAL A 59 -4.16 -2.42 -9.25
C VAL A 59 -5.23 -2.42 -10.34
N PRO A 60 -6.15 -1.44 -10.36
CA PRO A 60 -7.17 -1.36 -11.41
C PRO A 60 -6.59 -0.89 -12.75
N GLU A 61 -7.38 -1.02 -13.83
CA GLU A 61 -6.96 -0.61 -15.18
C GLU A 61 -6.72 0.91 -15.30
N HIS A 62 -7.46 1.71 -14.51
CA HIS A 62 -7.31 3.16 -14.42
C HIS A 62 -7.21 3.61 -12.96
N PHE A 63 -6.21 4.44 -12.67
CA PHE A 63 -5.94 5.02 -11.36
C PHE A 63 -5.39 6.44 -11.51
N GLU A 64 -5.44 7.22 -10.44
CA GLU A 64 -4.85 8.55 -10.37
C GLU A 64 -3.36 8.42 -10.00
N LEU A 65 -2.49 9.18 -10.68
CA LEU A 65 -1.05 9.18 -10.46
C LEU A 65 -0.59 10.59 -10.09
N GLU A 66 0.04 10.73 -8.93
CA GLU A 66 0.69 11.95 -8.50
C GLU A 66 2.21 11.73 -8.36
N VAL A 67 3.00 12.71 -8.77
CA VAL A 67 4.47 12.65 -8.71
C VAL A 67 4.98 13.97 -8.16
N GLU A 68 5.64 13.89 -7.01
CA GLU A 68 6.05 15.05 -6.23
C GLU A 68 7.54 15.02 -5.92
N TYR A 69 8.12 16.22 -5.81
CA TYR A 69 9.51 16.41 -5.41
C TYR A 69 9.60 17.63 -4.50
N GLU A 70 9.89 17.38 -3.23
CA GLU A 70 10.07 18.42 -2.23
C GLU A 70 11.53 18.48 -1.75
N VAL A 71 12.00 19.70 -1.46
CA VAL A 71 13.31 19.94 -0.86
C VAL A 71 13.13 20.90 0.30
N THR A 72 13.55 20.47 1.48
CA THR A 72 13.61 21.30 2.70
C THR A 72 15.07 21.63 3.04
N ASP A 73 15.31 22.28 4.18
CA ASP A 73 16.67 22.59 4.64
C ASP A 73 17.50 21.33 5.01
N ASP A 74 16.83 20.24 5.38
CA ASP A 74 17.47 19.04 5.95
C ASP A 74 17.31 17.79 5.07
N GLU A 75 16.35 17.78 4.13
CA GLU A 75 16.04 16.60 3.31
C GLU A 75 15.53 16.94 1.90
N ALA A 76 15.56 15.93 1.04
CA ALA A 76 14.93 15.96 -0.27
C ALA A 76 14.16 14.67 -0.48
N GLU A 77 12.91 14.80 -0.88
CA GLU A 77 11.94 13.73 -0.99
C GLU A 77 11.42 13.65 -2.43
N PHE A 78 11.24 12.42 -2.92
CA PHE A 78 10.66 12.15 -4.22
C PHE A 78 9.62 11.06 -4.07
N GLU A 79 8.38 11.41 -4.37
CA GLU A 79 7.21 10.55 -4.14
C GLU A 79 6.51 10.23 -5.47
N VAL A 80 6.02 9.00 -5.55
CA VAL A 80 5.18 8.52 -6.64
C VAL A 80 4.00 7.84 -5.99
N GLU A 81 2.86 8.50 -6.03
CA GLU A 81 1.63 8.03 -5.40
C GLU A 81 0.64 7.56 -6.45
N LEU A 82 0.03 6.39 -6.21
CA LEU A 82 -1.05 5.86 -7.03
C LEU A 82 -2.29 5.73 -6.14
N GLU A 83 -3.38 6.37 -6.55
CA GLU A 83 -4.64 6.35 -5.81
C GLU A 83 -5.77 5.75 -6.65
N TRP A 84 -6.60 4.92 -6.02
CA TRP A 84 -7.84 4.42 -6.60
C TRP A 84 -8.87 4.10 -5.52
N ARG A 85 -10.12 3.93 -5.93
CA ARG A 85 -11.23 3.60 -5.02
C ARG A 85 -11.30 2.11 -4.75
N MET A 86 -11.81 1.77 -3.57
CA MET A 86 -12.12 0.39 -3.18
C MET A 86 -13.63 0.26 -2.97
N GLU A 87 -14.26 -0.74 -3.58
CA GLU A 87 -15.68 -1.11 -3.35
C GLU A 87 -15.76 -2.60 -3.00
N ASP A 88 -16.44 -2.93 -1.90
CA ASP A 88 -16.58 -4.32 -1.41
C ASP A 88 -15.26 -5.10 -1.26
N GLY A 89 -14.13 -4.40 -1.06
CA GLY A 89 -12.80 -4.98 -0.91
C GLY A 89 -12.06 -5.23 -2.23
N GLU A 90 -12.61 -4.78 -3.35
CA GLU A 90 -12.01 -4.88 -4.68
C GLU A 90 -11.64 -3.47 -5.20
N PRO A 91 -10.51 -3.32 -5.93
CA PRO A 91 -10.14 -2.04 -6.52
C PRO A 91 -11.09 -1.71 -7.68
N VAL A 92 -11.49 -0.44 -7.75
CA VAL A 92 -12.37 0.08 -8.79
C VAL A 92 -11.62 1.10 -9.62
N SER A 93 -11.67 0.92 -10.93
CA SER A 93 -11.08 1.85 -11.90
C SER A 93 -11.67 3.25 -11.75
N ALA A 94 -10.81 4.26 -11.80
CA ALA A 94 -11.25 5.65 -11.92
C ALA A 94 -12.05 5.84 -13.23
N ASP A 95 -13.13 6.62 -13.17
CA ASP A 95 -13.93 7.00 -14.35
C ASP A 95 -13.17 8.10 -15.11
N GLU A 96 -13.07 7.98 -16.45
CA GLU A 96 -12.34 8.92 -17.34
C GLU A 96 -12.98 10.31 -17.45
#